data_AF-A0A4R4FC31-F1
#
_entry.id   AF-A0A4R4FC31-F1
#
_cell.length_a   1.000
_cell.length_b   1.000
_cell.length_c   1.000
_cell.angle_alpha   90.00
_cell.angle_beta   90.00
_cell.angle_gamma   90.00
#
_symmetry.space_group_name_H-M   'P 1'
#
loop_
_entity.id
_entity.type
_entity.pdbx_description
1 polymer ?
#
loop_
_entity_poly.entity_id
_entity_poly.type
_entity_poly.pdbx_seq_one_letter_code
_entity_poly.pdbx_strand_id
1 'polypeptide(L)'
;MFKRRRTAAEVKTTRNKQKRGGTTGPLQASGRAAGAETRPVNREQEKLIEWMQTVKFRNVLIGGVDEAQVWKKLEELNQLYNAAIRAERARYDALLGAHKEASNTLLHKYKRKLAEQSSERSRREAGAETNETDRSREDACR
;
A
#
# COMPACT_ATOMS: atom_id res chain seq x y z
N MET A 1 38.91 -33.38 10.34
CA MET A 1 40.09 -32.48 10.45
C MET A 1 41.02 -32.74 9.27
N PHE A 2 41.03 -31.87 8.26
CA PHE A 2 42.08 -31.87 7.24
C PHE A 2 42.54 -30.43 7.02
N LYS A 3 43.73 -30.12 7.55
CA LYS A 3 44.49 -28.92 7.25
C LYS A 3 45.23 -29.16 5.93
N ARG A 4 45.23 -28.18 5.03
CA ARG A 4 46.38 -27.87 4.17
C ARG A 4 46.35 -26.39 3.78
N ARG A 5 47.24 -25.64 4.44
CA ARG A 5 47.91 -24.41 3.99
C ARG A 5 48.66 -24.76 2.68
N ARG A 6 49.01 -23.90 1.71
CA ARG A 6 49.27 -22.44 1.56
C ARG A 6 49.44 -22.26 0.04
N THR A 7 49.14 -21.11 -0.54
CA THR A 7 49.91 -20.59 -1.69
C THR A 7 50.07 -19.08 -1.55
N ALA A 8 51.32 -18.66 -1.44
CA ALA A 8 51.74 -17.29 -1.66
C ALA A 8 52.35 -17.25 -3.06
N ALA A 9 51.82 -16.40 -3.93
CA ALA A 9 52.49 -15.98 -5.15
C ALA A 9 51.97 -14.59 -5.53
N GLU A 10 52.69 -13.62 -4.99
CA GLU A 10 52.92 -12.26 -5.48
C GLU A 10 52.61 -12.07 -6.98
N VAL A 11 51.56 -11.29 -7.30
CA VAL A 11 51.37 -10.73 -8.64
C VAL A 11 51.73 -9.25 -8.56
N LYS A 12 52.86 -8.95 -9.18
CA LYS A 12 53.51 -7.66 -9.25
C LYS A 12 52.66 -6.64 -9.99
N THR A 13 52.59 -5.47 -9.40
CA THR A 13 52.34 -4.16 -9.99
C THR A 13 52.77 -4.06 -11.45
N THR A 14 51.82 -3.76 -12.35
CA THR A 14 52.11 -2.95 -13.53
C THR A 14 51.00 -1.92 -13.77
N ARG A 15 51.47 -0.69 -13.92
CA ARG A 15 50.80 0.60 -14.10
C ARG A 15 50.20 0.66 -15.50
N ASN A 16 48.88 0.80 -15.65
CA ASN A 16 48.30 1.16 -16.95
C ASN A 16 47.68 2.57 -16.91
N LYS A 17 48.36 3.49 -17.59
CA LYS A 17 48.01 4.90 -17.74
C LYS A 17 47.11 5.00 -18.97
N GLN A 18 45.79 4.84 -18.77
CA GLN A 18 44.82 5.04 -19.85
C GLN A 18 44.75 6.54 -20.19
N LYS A 19 45.34 6.87 -21.33
CA LYS A 19 45.43 8.19 -21.94
C LYS A 19 44.04 8.65 -22.37
N ARG A 20 43.66 9.86 -21.94
CA ARG A 20 42.47 10.60 -22.39
C ARG A 20 42.52 10.77 -23.91
N GLY A 21 41.55 10.19 -24.61
CA GLY A 21 41.24 10.48 -26.00
C GLY A 21 39.85 11.11 -26.04
N GLY A 22 39.78 12.39 -26.40
CA GLY A 22 38.52 13.06 -26.67
C GLY A 22 37.97 12.64 -28.02
N THR A 23 36.70 12.23 -28.03
CA THR A 23 35.84 12.28 -29.21
C THR A 23 34.50 12.82 -28.75
N THR A 24 34.24 14.06 -29.13
CA THR A 24 32.94 14.72 -29.07
C THR A 24 31.94 13.97 -29.94
N GLY A 25 31.19 13.05 -29.33
CA GLY A 25 29.88 12.64 -29.84
C GLY A 25 28.81 13.58 -29.29
N PRO A 26 27.72 13.88 -30.02
CA PRO A 26 26.65 14.68 -29.47
C PRO A 26 26.11 13.95 -28.24
N LEU A 27 26.17 14.58 -27.07
CA LEU A 27 25.42 14.15 -25.90
C LEU A 27 23.96 14.11 -26.36
N GLN A 28 23.45 12.90 -26.62
CA GLN A 28 22.04 12.67 -26.80
C GLN A 28 21.36 13.25 -25.57
N ALA A 29 20.65 14.35 -25.76
CA ALA A 29 19.63 14.82 -24.85
C ALA A 29 18.49 13.81 -24.87
N SER A 30 18.74 12.60 -24.37
CA SER A 30 17.70 11.65 -23.98
C SER A 30 17.52 11.78 -22.47
N GLY A 31 17.20 13.00 -22.04
CA GLY A 31 16.63 13.28 -20.72
C GLY A 31 15.14 12.98 -20.67
N ARG A 32 14.65 12.14 -21.58
CA ARG A 32 13.30 11.59 -21.51
C ARG A 32 13.43 10.23 -20.86
N ALA A 33 13.64 10.25 -19.55
CA ALA A 33 13.24 9.13 -18.70
C ALA A 33 11.82 8.78 -19.16
N ALA A 34 11.67 7.60 -19.75
CA ALA A 34 10.37 7.08 -20.13
C ALA A 34 9.45 7.33 -18.95
N GLY A 35 8.47 8.23 -19.14
CA GLY A 35 7.53 8.59 -18.09
C GLY A 35 6.98 7.28 -17.58
N ALA A 36 7.19 6.99 -16.30
CA ALA A 36 6.48 5.89 -15.67
C ALA A 36 5.02 6.15 -15.97
N GLU A 37 4.40 5.32 -16.80
CA GLU A 37 2.98 5.36 -17.18
C GLU A 37 2.17 5.24 -15.89
N THR A 38 2.02 6.36 -15.19
CA THR A 38 1.35 6.46 -13.91
C THR A 38 -0.11 6.66 -14.27
N ARG A 39 -0.83 5.54 -14.42
CA ARG A 39 -2.25 5.59 -14.69
C ARG A 39 -2.94 6.32 -13.53
N PRO A 40 -3.63 7.45 -13.77
CA PRO A 40 -4.26 8.20 -12.70
C PRO A 40 -5.35 7.35 -12.05
N VAL A 41 -5.32 7.29 -10.71
CA VAL A 41 -6.30 6.56 -9.91
C VAL A 41 -7.45 7.49 -9.48
N ASN A 42 -7.18 8.80 -9.43
CA ASN A 42 -8.12 9.83 -9.00
C ASN A 42 -7.92 11.13 -9.82
N ARG A 43 -8.96 11.96 -9.92
CA ARG A 43 -8.95 13.26 -10.59
C ARG A 43 -7.87 14.20 -10.05
N GLU A 44 -7.60 14.18 -8.74
CA GLU A 44 -6.55 15.00 -8.14
C GLU A 44 -5.14 14.55 -8.55
N GLN A 45 -4.94 13.24 -8.79
CA GLN A 45 -3.69 12.73 -9.34
C GLN A 45 -3.55 13.07 -10.82
N GLU A 46 -4.64 13.07 -11.59
CA GLU A 46 -4.63 13.49 -12.98
C GLU A 46 -4.19 14.95 -13.13
N LYS A 47 -4.75 15.86 -12.31
CA LYS A 47 -4.31 17.26 -12.24
C LYS A 47 -2.83 17.38 -11.89
N LEU A 48 -2.33 16.57 -10.96
CA LEU A 48 -0.92 16.56 -10.59
C LEU A 48 -0.02 16.11 -11.75
N ILE A 49 -0.41 15.05 -12.46
CA ILE A 49 0.33 14.53 -13.62
C ILE A 49 0.32 15.55 -14.76
N GLU A 50 -0.85 16.13 -15.07
CA GLU A 50 -0.98 17.18 -16.08
C GLU A 50 -0.14 18.41 -15.73
N TRP A 51 -0.19 18.86 -14.48
CA TRP A 51 0.62 19.98 -14.00
C TRP A 51 2.12 19.70 -14.15
N MET A 52 2.57 18.51 -13.74
CA MET A 52 3.98 18.09 -13.89
C MET A 52 4.43 18.04 -15.36
N GLN A 53 3.54 17.68 -16.28
CA GLN A 53 3.85 17.64 -17.72
C GLN A 53 3.85 19.03 -18.37
N THR A 54 3.07 19.97 -17.83
CA THR A 54 2.85 21.30 -18.44
C THR A 54 3.70 22.40 -17.82
N VAL A 55 4.21 22.22 -16.60
CA VAL A 55 4.96 23.24 -15.87
C VAL A 55 6.23 23.63 -16.63
N LYS A 56 6.38 24.91 -16.96
CA LYS A 56 7.59 25.49 -17.57
C LYS A 56 8.20 26.54 -16.66
N PHE A 57 9.52 26.54 -16.56
CA PHE A 57 10.29 27.53 -15.80
C PHE A 57 10.80 28.63 -16.73
N ARG A 58 10.78 29.88 -16.24
CA ARG A 58 11.32 31.01 -16.98
C ARG A 58 12.80 31.15 -16.67
N ASN A 59 13.60 31.24 -17.73
CA ASN A 59 15.03 31.52 -17.62
C ASN A 59 15.26 33.02 -17.46
N VAL A 60 16.22 33.38 -16.62
CA VAL A 60 16.77 34.74 -16.48
C VAL A 60 17.88 34.93 -17.53
N LEU A 61 18.07 36.17 -18.00
CA LEU A 61 18.93 36.52 -19.16
C LEU A 61 20.39 36.02 -19.06
N ILE A 62 20.90 35.73 -17.86
CA ILE A 62 22.25 35.19 -17.67
C ILE A 62 22.16 33.95 -16.77
N GLY A 63 22.11 32.77 -17.40
CA GLY A 63 22.54 31.50 -16.81
C GLY A 63 21.72 30.90 -15.65
N GLY A 64 20.51 31.37 -15.36
CA GLY A 64 19.71 30.88 -14.22
C GLY A 64 18.20 30.81 -14.47
N VAL A 65 17.47 30.16 -13.56
CA VAL A 65 16.01 30.18 -13.50
C VAL A 65 15.57 31.21 -12.47
N ASP A 66 14.44 31.88 -12.70
CA ASP A 66 13.86 32.81 -11.72
C ASP A 66 13.45 32.07 -10.44
N GLU A 67 14.23 32.23 -9.37
CA GLU A 67 14.03 31.54 -8.10
C GLU A 67 12.66 31.84 -7.48
N ALA A 68 12.19 33.09 -7.53
CA ALA A 68 10.88 33.46 -6.98
C ALA A 68 9.75 32.71 -7.70
N GLN A 69 9.89 32.53 -9.02
CA GLN A 69 8.96 31.73 -9.81
C GLN A 69 9.05 30.23 -9.48
N VAL A 70 10.25 29.71 -9.24
CA VAL A 70 10.45 28.31 -8.84
C VAL A 70 9.78 28.04 -7.50
N TRP A 71 9.98 28.91 -6.51
CA TRP A 71 9.35 28.78 -5.20
C TRP A 71 7.82 28.80 -5.30
N LYS A 72 7.26 29.67 -6.15
CA LYS A 72 5.82 29.71 -6.40
C LYS A 72 5.30 28.41 -7.02
N LYS A 73 6.02 27.84 -7.97
CA LYS A 73 5.67 26.55 -8.60
C LYS A 73 5.83 25.39 -7.62
N LEU A 74 6.82 25.43 -6.74
CA LEU A 74 7.00 24.42 -5.70
C LEU A 74 5.83 24.43 -4.72
N GLU A 75 5.38 25.62 -4.32
CA GLU A 75 4.21 25.77 -3.45
C GLU A 75 2.94 25.24 -4.12
N GLU A 76 2.72 25.58 -5.40
CA GLU A 76 1.59 25.08 -6.18
C GLU A 76 1.62 23.54 -6.33
N LEU A 77 2.80 22.97 -6.60
CA LEU A 77 3.00 21.52 -6.65
C LEU A 77 2.67 20.87 -5.30
N ASN A 78 3.13 21.45 -4.20
CA ASN A 78 2.87 20.95 -2.87
C ASN A 78 1.37 20.95 -2.56
N GLN A 79 0.64 21.97 -3.00
CA GLN A 79 -0.82 22.03 -2.84
C GLN A 79 -1.53 20.93 -3.62
N LEU A 80 -1.19 20.72 -4.89
CA LEU A 80 -1.74 19.65 -5.73
C LEU A 80 -1.42 18.26 -5.16
N TYR A 81 -0.19 18.06 -4.70
CA TYR A 81 0.25 16.82 -4.08
C TYR A 81 -0.52 16.51 -2.79
N ASN A 82 -0.69 17.51 -1.91
CA ASN A 82 -1.47 17.35 -0.69
C ASN A 82 -2.95 17.07 -0.96
N ALA A 83 -3.53 17.70 -2.00
CA ALA A 83 -4.90 17.41 -2.43
C ALA A 83 -5.03 15.95 -2.91
N ALA A 84 -4.09 15.48 -3.72
CA ALA A 84 -4.06 14.09 -4.19
C ALA A 84 -3.96 13.08 -3.03
N ILE A 85 -3.09 13.33 -2.04
CA ILE A 85 -2.98 12.47 -0.85
C ILE A 85 -4.28 12.46 -0.05
N ARG A 86 -4.89 13.62 0.18
CA ARG A 86 -6.16 13.70 0.93
C ARG A 86 -7.26 12.91 0.25
N ALA A 87 -7.34 13.02 -1.08
CA ALA A 87 -8.32 12.28 -1.86
C ALA A 87 -8.10 10.77 -1.80
N GLU A 88 -6.83 10.31 -1.85
CA GLU A 88 -6.52 8.89 -1.71
C GLU A 88 -6.81 8.37 -0.29
N ARG A 89 -6.50 9.15 0.76
CA ARG A 89 -6.86 8.81 2.14
C ARG A 89 -8.36 8.62 2.31
N ALA A 90 -9.16 9.57 1.82
CA ALA A 90 -10.61 9.47 1.87
C ALA A 90 -11.14 8.21 1.15
N ARG A 91 -10.51 7.84 0.02
CA ARG A 91 -10.85 6.62 -0.72
C ARG A 91 -10.56 5.35 0.10
N TYR A 92 -9.39 5.27 0.72
CA TYR A 92 -9.03 4.13 1.56
C TYR A 92 -9.86 4.06 2.84
N ASP A 93 -10.15 5.18 3.48
CA ASP A 93 -10.99 5.25 4.67
C ASP A 93 -12.41 4.72 4.38
N ALA A 94 -12.97 5.07 3.23
CA ALA A 94 -14.26 4.55 2.79
C ALA A 94 -14.21 3.02 2.56
N LEU A 95 -13.16 2.51 1.91
CA LEU A 95 -12.99 1.08 1.66
C LEU A 95 -12.80 0.28 2.95
N LEU A 96 -11.96 0.78 3.86
CA LEU A 96 -11.71 0.16 5.16
C LEU A 96 -12.97 0.20 6.04
N GLY A 97 -13.71 1.31 6.00
CA GLY A 97 -15.01 1.44 6.66
C GLY A 97 -15.99 0.39 6.17
N ALA A 98 -16.20 0.29 4.85
CA ALA A 98 -17.10 -0.69 4.26
C ALA A 98 -16.72 -2.14 4.64
N HIS A 99 -15.43 -2.47 4.60
CA HIS A 99 -14.94 -3.79 4.99
C HIS A 99 -15.19 -4.09 6.47
N LYS A 100 -14.95 -3.11 7.34
CA LYS A 100 -15.19 -3.24 8.78
C LYS A 100 -16.67 -3.44 9.09
N GLU A 101 -17.56 -2.69 8.44
CA GLU A 101 -19.00 -2.82 8.61
C GLU A 101 -19.53 -4.17 8.12
N ALA A 102 -19.04 -4.65 6.97
CA ALA A 102 -19.38 -5.99 6.48
C ALA A 102 -18.94 -7.09 7.48
N SER A 103 -17.71 -6.98 7.99
CA SER A 103 -17.17 -7.92 8.98
C SER A 103 -17.96 -7.91 10.29
N ASN A 104 -18.28 -6.72 10.81
CA ASN A 104 -19.09 -6.55 12.02
C ASN A 104 -20.49 -7.15 11.83
N THR A 105 -21.12 -6.91 10.68
CA THR A 105 -22.44 -7.46 10.36
C THR A 105 -22.43 -8.98 10.39
N LEU A 106 -21.41 -9.61 9.79
CA LEU A 106 -21.25 -11.06 9.85
C LEU A 106 -21.05 -11.53 11.29
N LEU A 107 -20.19 -10.87 12.06
CA LEU A 107 -19.95 -11.21 13.46
C LEU A 107 -21.24 -11.17 14.29
N HIS A 108 -22.08 -10.15 14.10
CA HIS A 108 -23.37 -10.05 14.79
C HIS A 108 -24.32 -11.19 14.40
N LYS A 109 -24.38 -11.57 13.12
CA LYS A 109 -25.18 -12.71 12.65
C LYS A 109 -24.70 -14.02 13.28
N TYR A 110 -23.40 -14.25 13.35
CA TYR A 110 -22.83 -15.44 14.00
C TYR A 110 -23.12 -15.47 15.50
N LYS A 111 -22.90 -14.36 16.21
CA LYS A 111 -23.22 -14.26 17.65
C LYS A 111 -24.69 -14.53 17.92
N ARG A 112 -25.59 -14.01 17.08
CA ARG A 112 -27.04 -14.26 17.19
C ARG A 112 -27.37 -15.74 17.02
N LYS A 113 -26.85 -16.40 15.97
CA LYS A 113 -27.06 -17.84 15.75
C LYS A 113 -26.54 -18.68 16.91
N LEU A 114 -25.39 -18.32 17.49
CA LEU A 114 -24.85 -19.02 18.66
C LEU A 114 -25.77 -18.88 19.87
N ALA A 115 -26.33 -17.68 20.11
CA ALA A 115 -27.28 -17.45 21.18
C ALA A 115 -28.62 -18.18 20.97
N GLU A 116 -29.11 -18.20 19.73
CA GLU A 116 -30.32 -18.96 19.37
C GLU A 116 -30.09 -20.46 19.60
N GLN A 117 -28.98 -21.02 19.10
CA GLN A 117 -28.64 -22.44 19.29
C GLN A 117 -28.46 -22.83 20.76
N SER A 118 -27.82 -21.99 21.58
CA SER A 118 -27.67 -22.28 23.01
C SER A 118 -29.01 -22.23 23.74
N SER A 119 -29.88 -21.28 23.37
CA SER A 119 -31.24 -21.18 23.92
C SER A 119 -32.12 -22.37 23.51
N GLU A 120 -32.04 -22.79 22.25
CA GLU A 120 -32.78 -23.95 21.73
C GLU A 120 -32.28 -25.24 22.36
N ARG A 121 -30.96 -25.39 22.53
CA ARG A 121 -30.36 -26.53 23.21
C ARG A 121 -30.83 -26.64 24.65
N SER A 122 -30.79 -25.54 25.41
CA SER A 122 -31.30 -25.49 26.79
C SER A 122 -32.79 -25.83 26.88
N ARG A 123 -33.61 -25.36 25.92
CA ARG A 123 -35.04 -25.69 25.87
C ARG A 123 -35.32 -27.16 25.57
N ARG A 124 -34.51 -27.79 24.71
CA ARG A 124 -34.60 -29.23 24.41
C ARG A 124 -34.18 -30.08 25.60
N GLU A 125 -33.12 -29.68 26.31
CA GLU A 125 -32.64 -30.33 27.53
C GLU A 125 -33.72 -30.29 28.63
N ALA A 126 -34.31 -29.12 28.91
CA ALA A 126 -35.42 -29.01 29.88
C ALA A 126 -36.69 -29.79 29.47
N GLY A 127 -36.99 -29.84 28.16
CA GLY A 127 -38.11 -30.62 27.63
C GLY A 127 -37.90 -32.14 27.71
N ALA A 128 -36.65 -32.61 27.61
CA ALA A 128 -36.32 -34.02 27.78
C ALA A 128 -36.42 -34.45 29.25
N GLU A 129 -35.90 -33.64 30.17
CA GLU A 129 -35.96 -33.90 31.61
C GLU A 129 -37.40 -33.99 32.13
N THR A 130 -38.29 -33.09 31.69
CA THR A 130 -39.70 -33.09 32.07
C THR A 130 -40.45 -34.32 31.55
N ASN A 131 -40.22 -34.71 30.29
CA ASN A 131 -40.85 -35.87 29.67
C ASN A 131 -40.36 -37.20 30.28
N GLU A 132 -39.09 -37.29 30.68
CA GLU A 132 -38.55 -38.45 31.39
C GLU A 132 -39.09 -38.55 32.82
N THR A 133 -39.27 -37.42 33.50
CA THR A 133 -39.86 -37.35 34.85
C THR A 133 -41.34 -37.75 34.84
N ASP A 134 -42.11 -37.28 33.84
CA ASP A 134 -43.54 -37.61 33.71
C ASP A 134 -43.74 -39.10 33.39
N ARG A 135 -42.93 -39.65 32.48
CA ARG A 135 -42.96 -41.08 32.13
C ARG A 135 -42.63 -41.98 33.33
N SER A 136 -41.62 -41.62 34.13
CA SER A 136 -41.33 -42.33 35.40
C SER A 136 -42.45 -42.23 36.43
N ARG A 137 -43.21 -41.12 36.45
CA ARG A 137 -44.38 -40.96 37.34
C ARG A 137 -45.55 -41.83 36.92
N GLU A 138 -45.84 -41.93 35.63
CA GLU A 138 -46.91 -42.78 35.12
C GLU A 138 -46.64 -44.27 35.36
N ASP A 139 -45.39 -44.72 35.19
CA ASP A 139 -44.99 -46.11 35.44
C ASP A 139 -45.03 -46.47 36.93
N ALA A 140 -44.83 -45.51 37.84
CA ALA A 140 -44.92 -45.73 39.29
C ALA A 140 -46.37 -45.82 39.82
N CYS A 141 -47.37 -45.46 39.01
CA CYS A 141 -48.79 -45.51 39.38
C CYS A 141 -49.55 -46.74 38.83
N ARG A 142 -48.89 -47.65 38.11
CA ARG A 142 -49.42 -48.96 37.71
C ARG A 142 -49.00 -50.05 38.69
#